data_AF-A0A4Q9FSZ0-F1
#
_entry.id   AF-A0A4Q9FSZ0-F1
#
_cell.length_a   1.000
_cell.length_b   1.000
_cell.length_c   1.000
_cell.angle_alpha   90.00
_cell.angle_beta   90.00
_cell.angle_gamma   90.00
#
_symmetry.space_group_name_H-M   'P 1'
#
loop_
_entity.id
_entity.type
_entity.pdbx_description
1 polymer ?
#
loop_
_entity_poly.entity_id
_entity_poly.type
_entity_poly.pdbx_seq_one_letter_code
_entity_poly.pdbx_strand_id
1 'polypeptide(L)'
;MKKTTLLLPLFKQFIRDSETGKRLKKNGERITKGSINNYKYTFNNLQKFSIDTGFELRICDASKLNKRELRSEKNYWKKFYKNFTDYMYKNGCFDNYVGANIKLIRTFFNYLKYDRDFPTGDFQHLFYVRKEDIDILVLSPEQLKFLIHDTEFENSLTPAIKRTKSIFVFGCTTGLRFSDIFNLTNKNFEQQNNDWYLKIKSQKTKTYSFIKLPEYAIDIYKTYKSKSSKIPVFKPISLFIFNRNLKLIGEKAGFTNPIAMTRERQGKTKMLHKNVKQIRFCDKMSSHMMRRTAITTLLILGMPEHLVRKISGHSYASNSFNRYVHYAQAYIDKEIDKVHSKLEAY
;
A
#
# COMPACT_ATOMS: atom_id res chain seq x y z
N MET A 1 23.82 16.01 -37.16
CA MET A 1 24.28 15.06 -36.12
C MET A 1 23.35 15.12 -34.94
N LYS A 2 22.81 13.96 -34.53
CA LYS A 2 22.07 13.77 -33.28
C LYS A 2 22.77 14.41 -32.06
N LYS A 3 22.10 15.38 -31.43
CA LYS A 3 22.53 16.01 -30.17
C LYS A 3 21.90 15.28 -28.99
N THR A 4 22.70 14.88 -28.02
CA THR A 4 22.25 14.16 -26.82
C THR A 4 22.52 14.98 -25.56
N THR A 5 21.62 14.85 -24.59
CA THR A 5 21.72 15.50 -23.28
C THR A 5 21.73 14.42 -22.20
N LEU A 6 22.48 14.64 -21.13
CA LEU A 6 22.49 13.73 -19.98
C LEU A 6 21.12 13.69 -19.30
N LEU A 7 20.64 12.49 -18.98
CA LEU A 7 19.30 12.28 -18.40
C LEU A 7 19.25 12.65 -16.92
N LEU A 8 20.30 12.34 -16.14
CA LEU A 8 20.29 12.52 -14.69
C LEU A 8 20.12 13.99 -14.27
N PRO A 9 20.78 15.00 -14.88
CA PRO A 9 20.52 16.41 -14.58
C PRO A 9 19.07 16.83 -14.85
N LEU A 10 18.47 16.37 -15.95
CA LEU A 10 17.06 16.63 -16.26
C LEU A 10 16.12 15.98 -15.23
N PHE A 11 16.45 14.78 -14.76
CA PHE A 11 15.69 14.10 -13.72
C PHE A 11 15.79 14.83 -12.37
N LYS A 12 16.96 15.39 -12.02
CA LYS A 12 17.09 16.27 -10.84
C LYS A 12 16.20 17.50 -10.98
N GLN A 13 16.14 18.11 -12.16
CA GLN A 13 15.24 19.24 -12.41
C GLN A 13 13.77 18.85 -12.26
N PHE A 14 13.36 17.67 -12.75
CA PHE A 14 12.02 17.12 -12.55
C PHE A 14 11.64 16.99 -11.07
N ILE A 15 12.58 16.52 -10.24
CA ILE A 15 12.39 16.45 -8.78
C ILE A 15 12.25 17.86 -8.20
N ARG A 16 13.17 18.77 -8.55
CA ARG A 16 13.17 20.16 -8.05
C ARG A 16 11.88 20.89 -8.40
N ASP A 17 11.41 20.80 -9.64
CA ASP A 17 10.15 21.42 -10.07
C ASP A 17 8.94 20.84 -9.30
N SER A 18 8.98 19.54 -8.97
CA SER A 18 7.95 18.91 -8.16
C SER A 18 8.00 19.37 -6.69
N GLU A 19 9.18 19.69 -6.16
CA GLU A 19 9.38 20.19 -4.79
C GLU A 19 8.99 21.65 -4.63
N THR A 20 9.36 22.50 -5.58
CA THR A 20 9.05 23.94 -5.55
C THR A 20 7.58 24.22 -5.87
N GLY A 21 6.86 23.23 -6.42
CA GLY A 21 5.49 23.40 -6.89
C GLY A 21 5.39 24.04 -8.28
N LYS A 22 6.52 24.22 -8.98
CA LYS A 22 6.51 24.59 -10.41
C LYS A 22 5.78 23.52 -11.25
N ARG A 23 5.95 22.25 -10.86
CA ARG A 23 5.19 21.13 -11.41
C ARG A 23 4.08 20.71 -10.46
N LEU A 24 2.86 20.71 -10.97
CA LEU A 24 1.64 20.37 -10.23
C LEU A 24 1.05 19.04 -10.70
N LYS A 25 0.11 18.50 -9.94
CA LYS A 25 -0.77 17.43 -10.40
C LYS A 25 -1.72 17.98 -11.48
N LYS A 26 -2.36 17.08 -12.23
CA LYS A 26 -3.38 17.46 -13.23
C LYS A 26 -4.54 18.28 -12.66
N ASN A 27 -4.86 18.10 -11.38
CA ASN A 27 -5.89 18.88 -10.68
C ASN A 27 -5.37 20.19 -10.06
N GLY A 28 -4.17 20.64 -10.41
CA GLY A 28 -3.55 21.86 -9.88
C GLY A 28 -2.95 21.75 -8.48
N GLU A 29 -3.17 20.65 -7.75
CA GLU A 29 -2.58 20.49 -6.42
C GLU A 29 -1.06 20.22 -6.48
N ARG A 30 -0.35 20.65 -5.43
CA ARG A 30 1.05 20.30 -5.25
C ARG A 30 1.25 18.79 -5.14
N ILE A 31 2.37 18.32 -5.69
CA ILE A 31 2.77 16.91 -5.57
C ILE A 31 3.12 16.61 -4.12
N THR A 32 2.57 15.51 -3.59
CA THR A 32 2.78 15.15 -2.18
C THR A 32 4.22 14.73 -1.92
N LYS A 33 4.74 15.04 -0.71
CA LYS A 33 6.09 14.65 -0.25
C LYS A 33 6.39 13.15 -0.49
N GLY A 34 5.42 12.27 -0.25
CA GLY A 34 5.58 10.83 -0.49
C GLY A 34 5.86 10.47 -1.95
N SER A 35 5.20 11.15 -2.90
CA SER A 35 5.48 10.96 -4.33
C SER A 35 6.85 11.49 -4.74
N ILE A 36 7.26 12.62 -4.16
CA ILE A 36 8.60 13.20 -4.39
C ILE A 36 9.69 12.25 -3.88
N ASN A 37 9.51 11.65 -2.71
CA ASN A 37 10.43 10.64 -2.19
C ASN A 37 10.54 9.44 -3.15
N ASN A 38 9.44 8.99 -3.75
CA ASN A 38 9.49 7.95 -4.77
C ASN A 38 10.31 8.38 -5.99
N TYR A 39 10.20 9.63 -6.45
CA TYR A 39 11.05 10.15 -7.52
C TYR A 39 12.53 10.13 -7.14
N LYS A 40 12.87 10.52 -5.90
CA LYS A 40 14.24 10.45 -5.38
C LYS A 40 14.79 9.02 -5.34
N TYR A 41 13.98 8.05 -4.91
CA TYR A 41 14.37 6.64 -4.94
C TYR A 41 14.63 6.14 -6.36
N THR A 42 13.78 6.49 -7.33
CA THR A 42 14.01 6.14 -8.73
C THR A 42 15.24 6.82 -9.31
N PHE A 43 15.48 8.09 -8.97
CA PHE A 43 16.71 8.78 -9.34
C PHE A 43 17.96 8.07 -8.82
N ASN A 44 17.97 7.69 -7.54
CA ASN A 44 19.09 6.96 -6.94
C ASN A 44 19.31 5.60 -7.61
N ASN A 45 18.24 4.89 -7.97
CA ASN A 45 18.34 3.62 -8.69
C ASN A 45 18.92 3.80 -10.09
N LEU A 46 18.53 4.85 -10.82
CA LEU A 46 19.09 5.20 -12.13
C LEU A 46 20.57 5.58 -12.02
N GLN A 47 20.94 6.35 -11.00
CA GLN A 47 22.32 6.74 -10.75
C GLN A 47 23.20 5.52 -10.45
N LYS A 48 22.78 4.65 -9.53
CA LYS A 48 23.49 3.40 -9.22
C LYS A 48 23.62 2.51 -10.45
N PHE A 49 22.55 2.33 -11.22
CA PHE A 49 22.59 1.58 -12.47
C PHE A 49 23.64 2.13 -13.44
N SER A 50 23.69 3.45 -13.63
CA SER A 50 24.64 4.10 -14.54
C SER A 50 26.09 3.91 -14.08
N ILE A 51 26.35 4.05 -12.78
CA ILE A 51 27.68 3.85 -12.18
C ILE A 51 28.11 2.37 -12.28
N ASP A 52 27.27 1.46 -11.80
CA ASP A 52 27.64 0.04 -11.65
C ASP A 52 27.75 -0.69 -12.98
N THR A 53 27.06 -0.23 -14.03
CA THR A 53 27.05 -0.88 -15.35
C THR A 53 27.81 -0.09 -16.42
N GLY A 54 28.25 1.13 -16.13
CA GLY A 54 28.78 2.07 -17.12
C GLY A 54 27.76 2.49 -18.18
N PHE A 55 26.47 2.19 -18.00
CA PHE A 55 25.45 2.53 -18.98
C PHE A 55 25.21 4.05 -18.97
N GLU A 56 25.58 4.72 -20.06
CA GLU A 56 25.37 6.15 -20.22
C GLU A 56 23.87 6.47 -20.36
N LEU A 57 23.31 7.19 -19.38
CA LEU A 57 21.92 7.64 -19.37
C LEU A 57 21.79 8.99 -20.09
N ARG A 58 21.26 8.95 -21.30
CA ARG A 58 21.09 10.11 -22.18
C ARG A 58 19.70 10.16 -22.81
N ILE A 59 19.33 11.34 -23.28
CA ILE A 59 18.09 11.58 -24.02
C ILE A 59 18.33 12.60 -25.12
N CYS A 60 17.53 12.54 -26.19
CA CYS A 60 17.58 13.52 -27.27
C CYS A 60 16.17 13.91 -27.71
N ASP A 61 16.09 15.08 -28.33
CA ASP A 61 14.87 15.63 -28.90
C ASP A 61 14.54 14.88 -30.20
N ALA A 62 13.48 14.09 -30.16
CA ALA A 62 13.08 13.22 -31.26
C ALA A 62 12.57 13.99 -32.48
N SER A 63 12.12 15.24 -32.32
CA SER A 63 11.66 16.07 -33.44
C SER A 63 12.81 16.42 -34.42
N LYS A 64 14.05 16.37 -33.93
CA LYS A 64 15.26 16.72 -34.69
C LYS A 64 15.96 15.51 -35.31
N LEU A 65 15.38 14.32 -35.21
CA LEU A 65 16.00 13.08 -35.67
C LEU A 65 15.50 12.70 -37.06
N ASN A 66 16.42 12.25 -37.91
CA ASN A 66 16.03 11.56 -39.15
C ASN A 66 15.55 10.11 -38.86
N LYS A 67 14.99 9.44 -39.87
CA LYS A 67 14.46 8.07 -39.74
C LYS A 67 15.48 7.06 -39.18
N ARG A 68 16.75 7.15 -39.59
CA ARG A 68 17.83 6.26 -39.13
C ARG A 68 18.18 6.52 -37.67
N GLU A 69 18.30 7.79 -37.28
CA GLU A 69 18.57 8.21 -35.92
C GLU A 69 17.41 7.83 -34.97
N LEU A 70 16.17 8.00 -35.40
CA LEU A 70 14.98 7.60 -34.64
C LEU A 70 14.95 6.08 -34.38
N ARG A 71 15.30 5.27 -35.39
CA ARG A 71 15.43 3.81 -35.23
C ARG A 71 16.54 3.43 -34.25
N SER A 72 17.69 4.12 -34.32
CA SER A 72 18.79 3.97 -33.37
C SER A 72 18.34 4.31 -31.94
N GLU A 73 17.58 5.38 -31.76
CA GLU A 73 17.03 5.76 -30.45
C GLU A 73 16.02 4.76 -29.89
N LYS A 74 15.13 4.25 -30.73
CA LYS A 74 14.22 3.18 -30.33
C LYS A 74 14.99 1.97 -29.79
N ASN A 75 16.10 1.58 -30.44
CA ASN A 75 16.95 0.48 -29.99
C ASN A 75 17.69 0.79 -28.69
N TYR A 76 18.19 2.02 -28.53
CA TYR A 76 18.78 2.49 -27.27
C TYR A 76 17.80 2.35 -26.10
N TRP A 77 16.56 2.82 -26.25
CA TRP A 77 15.56 2.75 -25.19
C TRP A 77 15.07 1.33 -24.89
N LYS A 78 15.00 0.46 -25.91
CA LYS A 78 14.78 -0.99 -25.69
C LYS A 78 15.92 -1.61 -24.85
N LYS A 79 17.18 -1.28 -25.18
CA LYS A 79 18.35 -1.78 -24.45
C LYS A 79 18.37 -1.24 -23.01
N PHE A 80 18.10 0.05 -22.81
CA PHE A 80 17.95 0.65 -21.48
C PHE A 80 16.91 -0.08 -20.65
N TYR A 81 15.69 -0.27 -21.17
CA TYR A 81 14.61 -0.93 -20.45
C TYR A 81 15.01 -2.33 -19.97
N LYS A 82 15.56 -3.15 -20.88
CA LYS A 82 16.03 -4.50 -20.56
C LYS A 82 17.13 -4.45 -19.50
N ASN A 83 18.21 -3.70 -19.75
CA ASN A 83 19.37 -3.65 -18.86
C ASN A 83 19.03 -3.11 -17.47
N PHE A 84 18.21 -2.06 -17.40
CA PHE A 84 17.81 -1.46 -16.12
C PHE A 84 16.93 -2.41 -15.31
N THR A 85 15.94 -3.05 -15.94
CA THR A 85 15.07 -4.01 -15.24
C THR A 85 15.87 -5.25 -14.80
N ASP A 86 16.73 -5.80 -15.65
CA ASP A 86 17.62 -6.92 -15.32
C ASP A 86 18.55 -6.58 -14.15
N TYR A 87 19.14 -5.38 -14.15
CA TYR A 87 19.94 -4.87 -13.04
C TYR A 87 19.14 -4.82 -11.72
N MET A 88 17.90 -4.30 -11.75
CA MET A 88 17.06 -4.28 -10.56
C MET A 88 16.73 -5.70 -10.04
N TYR A 89 16.43 -6.66 -10.93
CA TYR A 89 16.15 -8.04 -10.53
C TYR A 89 17.39 -8.76 -9.98
N LYS A 90 18.58 -8.50 -10.55
CA LYS A 90 19.85 -9.00 -10.02
C LYS A 90 20.10 -8.49 -8.59
N ASN A 91 19.71 -7.25 -8.32
CA ASN A 91 19.74 -6.66 -6.97
C ASN A 91 18.56 -7.08 -6.06
N GLY A 92 17.85 -8.15 -6.41
CA GLY A 92 16.84 -8.76 -5.53
C GLY A 92 15.46 -8.11 -5.55
N CYS A 93 15.21 -7.14 -6.44
CA CYS A 93 13.90 -6.51 -6.56
C CYS A 93 12.81 -7.47 -7.10
N PHE A 94 11.55 -7.14 -6.85
CA PHE A 94 10.37 -7.86 -7.35
C PHE A 94 9.53 -6.99 -8.29
N ASP A 95 8.63 -7.62 -9.03
CA ASP A 95 7.90 -7.02 -10.16
C ASP A 95 7.18 -5.71 -9.79
N ASN A 96 6.56 -5.63 -8.60
CA ASN A 96 5.89 -4.39 -8.15
C ASN A 96 6.85 -3.21 -7.98
N TYR A 97 8.04 -3.44 -7.43
CA TYR A 97 9.02 -2.36 -7.22
C TYR A 97 9.68 -1.93 -8.53
N VAL A 98 10.02 -2.91 -9.39
CA VAL A 98 10.56 -2.62 -10.73
C VAL A 98 9.52 -1.86 -11.56
N GLY A 99 8.28 -2.35 -11.59
CA GLY A 99 7.16 -1.69 -12.27
C GLY A 99 6.91 -0.27 -11.75
N ALA A 100 7.00 -0.04 -10.44
CA ALA A 100 6.88 1.29 -9.87
C ALA A 100 7.97 2.25 -10.40
N ASN A 101 9.23 1.82 -10.44
CA ASN A 101 10.33 2.63 -11.00
C ASN A 101 10.10 2.93 -12.48
N ILE A 102 9.69 1.92 -13.28
CA ILE A 102 9.36 2.13 -14.70
C ILE A 102 8.22 3.13 -14.88
N LYS A 103 7.16 3.03 -14.07
CA LYS A 103 6.04 3.98 -14.11
C LYS A 103 6.49 5.41 -13.82
N LEU A 104 7.43 5.59 -12.89
CA LEU A 104 8.00 6.91 -12.59
C LEU A 104 8.87 7.44 -13.72
N ILE A 105 9.67 6.58 -14.35
CA ILE A 105 10.45 6.94 -15.55
C ILE A 105 9.49 7.38 -16.68
N ARG A 106 8.40 6.66 -16.92
CA ARG A 106 7.37 7.10 -17.90
C ARG A 106 6.77 8.46 -17.54
N THR A 107 6.57 8.73 -16.24
CA THR A 107 6.08 10.03 -15.76
C THR A 107 7.10 11.15 -16.02
N PHE A 108 8.39 10.87 -15.87
CA PHE A 108 9.46 11.79 -16.22
C PHE A 108 9.49 12.10 -17.72
N PHE A 109 9.33 11.10 -18.60
CA PHE A 109 9.24 11.33 -20.05
C PHE A 109 8.05 12.21 -20.42
N ASN A 110 6.89 11.99 -19.78
CA ASN A 110 5.73 12.86 -19.99
C ASN A 110 6.01 14.29 -19.53
N TYR A 111 6.72 14.47 -18.41
CA TYR A 111 7.12 15.81 -17.98
C TYR A 111 8.02 16.51 -19.00
N LEU A 112 8.99 15.79 -19.59
CA LEU A 112 9.81 16.37 -20.65
C LEU A 112 8.97 16.81 -21.85
N LYS A 113 8.01 15.97 -22.27
CA LYS A 113 7.15 16.24 -23.42
C LYS A 113 6.20 17.41 -23.20
N TYR A 114 5.52 17.46 -22.04
CA TYR A 114 4.39 18.38 -21.82
C TYR A 114 4.73 19.62 -20.99
N ASP A 115 5.74 19.56 -20.12
CA ASP A 115 6.11 20.67 -19.25
C ASP A 115 7.40 21.38 -19.73
N ARG A 116 8.18 20.74 -20.61
CA ARG A 116 9.49 21.25 -21.07
C ARG A 116 9.64 21.31 -22.59
N ASP A 117 8.56 21.03 -23.33
CA ASP A 117 8.54 21.02 -24.80
C ASP A 117 9.70 20.22 -25.42
N PHE A 118 10.05 19.12 -24.77
CA PHE A 118 11.13 18.23 -25.18
C PHE A 118 10.52 16.89 -25.63
N PRO A 119 10.16 16.75 -26.92
CA PRO A 119 9.53 15.54 -27.41
C PRO A 119 10.54 14.40 -27.46
N THR A 120 10.24 13.32 -26.74
CA THR A 120 11.14 12.17 -26.58
C THR A 120 10.87 11.05 -27.58
N GLY A 121 9.95 11.23 -28.53
CA GLY A 121 9.60 10.19 -29.52
C GLY A 121 8.69 9.08 -28.99
N ASP A 122 8.07 9.32 -27.84
CA ASP A 122 7.14 8.41 -27.17
C ASP A 122 7.74 7.03 -26.83
N PHE A 123 9.07 6.96 -26.67
CA PHE A 123 9.78 5.73 -26.33
C PHE A 123 9.38 5.17 -24.95
N GLN A 124 8.79 5.97 -24.07
CA GLN A 124 8.24 5.50 -22.80
C GLN A 124 7.13 4.45 -22.95
N HIS A 125 6.52 4.32 -24.13
CA HIS A 125 5.56 3.26 -24.44
C HIS A 125 6.21 1.89 -24.64
N LEU A 126 7.52 1.84 -24.87
CA LEU A 126 8.29 0.59 -24.95
C LEU A 126 8.48 -0.05 -23.57
N PHE A 127 8.25 0.70 -22.49
CA PHE A 127 8.52 0.24 -21.14
C PHE A 127 7.32 -0.47 -20.55
N TYR A 128 7.39 -1.81 -20.51
CA TYR A 128 6.35 -2.61 -19.88
C TYR A 128 6.41 -2.46 -18.34
N VAL A 129 5.28 -2.08 -17.75
CA VAL A 129 5.13 -1.89 -16.31
C VAL A 129 4.59 -3.18 -15.71
N ARG A 130 5.50 -4.02 -15.19
CA ARG A 130 5.11 -5.23 -14.47
C ARG A 130 4.33 -4.90 -13.20
N LYS A 131 3.42 -5.79 -12.84
CA LYS A 131 2.65 -5.76 -11.61
C LYS A 131 2.54 -7.20 -11.13
N GLU A 132 2.69 -7.40 -9.83
CA GLU A 132 2.44 -8.69 -9.18
C GLU A 132 1.28 -8.52 -8.20
N ASP A 133 0.46 -9.55 -8.08
CA ASP A 133 -0.55 -9.62 -7.04
C ASP A 133 0.00 -10.39 -5.83
N ILE A 134 0.12 -9.68 -4.71
CA ILE A 134 0.62 -10.22 -3.45
C ILE A 134 -0.56 -10.71 -2.63
N ASP A 135 -0.55 -11.94 -2.12
CA ASP A 135 -1.64 -12.49 -1.31
C ASP A 135 -2.12 -11.56 -0.19
N ILE A 136 -3.44 -11.54 0.03
CA ILE A 136 -4.06 -10.80 1.12
C ILE A 136 -3.89 -11.60 2.41
N LEU A 137 -3.09 -11.06 3.32
CA LEU A 137 -3.00 -11.56 4.69
C LEU A 137 -3.87 -10.70 5.62
N VAL A 138 -4.81 -11.34 6.31
CA VAL A 138 -5.77 -10.76 7.27
C VAL A 138 -5.92 -11.67 8.48
N LEU A 139 -6.48 -11.12 9.56
CA LEU A 139 -6.94 -11.98 10.65
C LEU A 139 -8.19 -12.73 10.23
N SER A 140 -8.28 -14.00 10.64
CA SER A 140 -9.55 -14.73 10.63
C SER A 140 -10.55 -14.12 11.63
N PRO A 141 -11.86 -14.34 11.45
CA PRO A 141 -12.88 -13.94 12.42
C PRO A 141 -12.57 -14.42 13.83
N GLU A 142 -12.07 -15.65 13.99
CA GLU A 142 -11.73 -16.25 15.28
C GLU A 142 -10.56 -15.52 15.95
N GLN A 143 -9.50 -15.23 15.19
CA GLN A 143 -8.34 -14.48 15.72
C GLN A 143 -8.74 -13.06 16.12
N LEU A 144 -9.62 -12.40 15.35
CA LEU A 144 -10.11 -11.07 15.71
C LEU A 144 -10.98 -11.14 16.98
N LYS A 145 -11.88 -12.13 17.07
CA LYS A 145 -12.72 -12.37 18.26
C LYS A 145 -11.85 -12.60 19.51
N PHE A 146 -10.81 -13.42 19.40
CA PHE A 146 -9.83 -13.64 20.46
C PHE A 146 -9.21 -12.32 20.93
N LEU A 147 -8.69 -11.49 20.02
CA LEU A 147 -8.07 -10.21 20.39
C LEU A 147 -9.06 -9.22 21.04
N ILE A 148 -10.36 -9.32 20.73
CA ILE A 148 -11.40 -8.47 21.31
C ILE A 148 -11.74 -8.93 22.73
N HIS A 149 -11.99 -10.23 22.95
CA HIS A 149 -12.71 -10.71 24.13
C HIS A 149 -11.84 -11.47 25.16
N ASP A 150 -10.65 -11.93 24.79
CA ASP A 150 -9.84 -12.75 25.69
C ASP A 150 -9.20 -11.90 26.79
N THR A 151 -9.72 -12.03 28.02
CA THR A 151 -9.33 -11.22 29.18
C THR A 151 -8.02 -11.69 29.80
N GLU A 152 -7.75 -12.99 29.80
CA GLU A 152 -6.49 -13.57 30.28
C GLU A 152 -5.32 -13.09 29.42
N PHE A 153 -5.49 -13.17 28.10
CA PHE A 153 -4.55 -12.60 27.14
C PHE A 153 -4.39 -11.10 27.37
N GLU A 154 -5.47 -10.33 27.54
CA GLU A 154 -5.39 -8.89 27.85
C GLU A 154 -4.51 -8.64 29.08
N ASN A 155 -4.66 -9.44 30.13
CA ASN A 155 -3.95 -9.30 31.39
C ASN A 155 -2.47 -9.67 31.30
N SER A 156 -2.10 -10.56 30.37
CA SER A 156 -0.70 -10.94 30.09
C SER A 156 0.15 -9.83 29.42
N LEU A 157 -0.48 -8.77 28.91
CA LEU A 157 0.18 -7.72 28.13
C LEU A 157 0.61 -6.53 28.99
N THR A 158 1.76 -5.93 28.67
CA THR A 158 2.17 -4.68 29.32
C THR A 158 1.28 -3.52 28.86
N PRO A 159 1.14 -2.42 29.63
CA PRO A 159 0.27 -1.30 29.26
C PRO A 159 0.52 -0.72 27.85
N ALA A 160 1.78 -0.67 27.42
CA ALA A 160 2.15 -0.19 26.08
C ALA A 160 1.67 -1.14 24.97
N ILE A 161 1.71 -2.45 25.22
CA ILE A 161 1.26 -3.48 24.28
C ILE A 161 -0.26 -3.56 24.26
N LYS A 162 -0.94 -3.51 25.42
CA LYS A 162 -2.41 -3.38 25.53
C LYS A 162 -2.91 -2.21 24.67
N ARG A 163 -2.31 -1.04 24.82
CA ARG A 163 -2.65 0.15 23.99
C ARG A 163 -2.51 -0.12 22.49
N THR A 164 -1.44 -0.78 22.08
CA THR A 164 -1.23 -1.12 20.66
C THR A 164 -2.31 -2.11 20.18
N LYS A 165 -2.63 -3.13 21.00
CA LYS A 165 -3.69 -4.11 20.73
C LYS A 165 -5.05 -3.43 20.57
N SER A 166 -5.43 -2.55 21.50
CA SER A 166 -6.69 -1.81 21.46
C SER A 166 -6.81 -0.93 20.21
N ILE A 167 -5.76 -0.19 19.87
CA ILE A 167 -5.74 0.60 18.62
C ILE A 167 -5.85 -0.30 17.39
N PHE A 168 -5.20 -1.46 17.42
CA PHE A 168 -5.22 -2.42 16.33
C PHE A 168 -6.60 -3.06 16.13
N VAL A 169 -7.28 -3.46 17.21
CA VAL A 169 -8.66 -3.94 17.21
C VAL A 169 -9.60 -2.84 16.70
N PHE A 170 -9.45 -1.60 17.19
CA PHE A 170 -10.23 -0.46 16.71
C PHE A 170 -10.05 -0.23 15.20
N GLY A 171 -8.83 -0.38 14.68
CA GLY A 171 -8.55 -0.31 13.25
C GLY A 171 -9.13 -1.48 12.44
N CYS A 172 -9.11 -2.70 12.99
CA CYS A 172 -9.77 -3.87 12.40
C CYS A 172 -11.29 -3.75 12.37
N THR A 173 -11.86 -2.88 13.20
CA THR A 173 -13.30 -2.64 13.28
C THR A 173 -13.73 -1.51 12.33
N THR A 174 -12.98 -0.41 12.33
CA THR A 174 -13.35 0.81 11.60
C THR A 174 -12.78 0.86 10.17
N GLY A 175 -11.82 0.00 9.83
CA GLY A 175 -11.20 -0.04 8.50
C GLY A 175 -10.39 1.21 8.14
N LEU A 176 -10.07 2.05 9.11
CA LEU A 176 -9.31 3.28 8.90
C LEU A 176 -7.84 3.00 8.61
N ARG A 177 -7.18 3.92 7.89
CA ARG A 177 -5.73 3.87 7.69
C ARG A 177 -5.04 4.25 8.99
N PHE A 178 -3.84 3.72 9.22
CA PHE A 178 -3.00 4.06 10.37
C PHE A 178 -2.93 5.58 10.61
N SER A 179 -2.59 6.37 9.59
CA SER A 179 -2.51 7.82 9.72
C SER A 179 -3.86 8.47 10.07
N ASP A 180 -4.97 7.95 9.55
CA ASP A 180 -6.30 8.48 9.84
C ASP A 180 -6.68 8.22 11.32
N ILE A 181 -6.35 7.05 11.87
CA ILE A 181 -6.58 6.70 13.29
C ILE A 181 -5.88 7.65 14.25
N PHE A 182 -4.59 7.93 14.03
CA PHE A 182 -3.82 8.81 14.93
C PHE A 182 -4.14 10.30 14.77
N ASN A 183 -5.03 10.66 13.85
CA ASN A 183 -5.56 12.02 13.72
C ASN A 183 -7.01 12.15 14.25
N LEU A 184 -7.58 11.07 14.79
CA LEU A 184 -8.89 11.12 15.43
C LEU A 184 -8.85 11.98 16.68
N THR A 185 -9.83 12.87 16.82
CA THR A 185 -10.08 13.70 17.99
C THR A 185 -11.48 13.39 18.52
N ASN A 186 -11.83 13.87 19.72
CA ASN A 186 -13.18 13.67 20.27
C ASN A 186 -14.29 14.22 19.34
N LYS A 187 -13.99 15.21 18.49
CA LYS A 187 -14.96 15.76 17.50
C LYS A 187 -15.38 14.74 16.43
N ASN A 188 -14.61 13.67 16.26
CA ASN A 188 -14.94 12.62 15.31
C ASN A 188 -15.98 11.63 15.86
N PHE A 189 -16.23 11.63 17.17
CA PHE A 189 -17.13 10.69 17.84
C PHE A 189 -18.41 11.42 18.22
N GLU A 190 -19.53 10.98 17.66
CA GLU A 190 -20.84 11.55 17.93
C GLU A 190 -21.77 10.51 18.54
N GLN A 191 -22.55 10.91 19.54
CA GLN A 191 -23.59 10.08 20.13
C GLN A 191 -24.95 10.54 19.58
N GLN A 192 -25.72 9.61 19.01
CA GLN A 192 -27.05 9.86 18.46
C GLN A 192 -27.98 8.71 18.89
N ASN A 193 -29.11 8.99 19.55
CA ASN A 193 -30.08 7.98 19.99
C ASN A 193 -29.43 6.78 20.73
N ASN A 194 -28.56 7.06 21.71
CA ASN A 194 -27.74 6.10 22.45
C ASN A 194 -26.67 5.31 21.66
N ASP A 195 -26.65 5.41 20.33
CA ASP A 195 -25.60 4.83 19.49
C ASP A 195 -24.40 5.79 19.36
N TRP A 196 -23.20 5.23 19.22
CA TRP A 196 -21.99 5.99 18.90
C TRP A 196 -21.61 5.82 17.43
N TYR A 197 -21.21 6.93 16.82
CA TYR A 197 -20.79 6.99 15.43
C TYR A 197 -19.43 7.68 15.29
N LEU A 198 -18.63 7.18 14.35
CA LEU A 198 -17.37 7.76 13.94
C LEU A 198 -17.54 8.50 12.61
N LYS A 199 -17.41 9.83 12.65
CA LYS A 199 -17.39 10.72 11.48
C LYS A 199 -15.95 11.10 11.13
N ILE A 200 -15.48 10.72 9.95
CA ILE A 200 -14.13 11.05 9.50
C ILE A 200 -14.07 11.43 8.03
N LYS A 201 -13.24 12.43 7.72
CA LYS A 201 -12.80 12.74 6.36
C LYS A 201 -11.39 12.18 6.16
N SER A 202 -11.22 11.17 5.31
CA SER A 202 -9.90 10.54 5.11
C SER A 202 -8.89 11.54 4.54
N GLN A 203 -7.66 11.55 5.06
CA GLN A 203 -6.63 12.48 4.59
C GLN A 203 -6.22 12.23 3.14
N LYS A 204 -6.15 10.95 2.75
CA LYS A 204 -5.63 10.50 1.45
C LYS A 204 -6.66 10.62 0.33
N THR A 205 -7.90 10.20 0.60
CA THR A 205 -8.97 10.12 -0.42
C THR A 205 -9.96 11.27 -0.31
N LYS A 206 -9.93 12.07 0.77
CA LYS A 206 -10.88 13.16 1.07
C LYS A 206 -12.35 12.72 1.16
N THR A 207 -12.59 11.41 1.24
CA THR A 207 -13.91 10.79 1.38
C THR A 207 -14.41 10.89 2.81
N TYR A 208 -15.70 11.15 2.99
CA TYR A 208 -16.37 11.09 4.29
C TYR A 208 -16.84 9.67 4.57
N SER A 209 -16.51 9.17 5.76
CA SER A 209 -16.96 7.88 6.27
C SER A 209 -17.75 8.12 7.56
N PHE A 210 -18.88 7.43 7.68
CA PHE A 210 -19.76 7.43 8.84
C PHE A 210 -19.94 5.98 9.29
N ILE A 211 -19.46 5.65 10.48
CA ILE A 211 -19.33 4.27 10.94
C ILE A 211 -19.99 4.14 12.30
N LYS A 212 -21.02 3.29 12.43
CA LYS A 212 -21.59 2.93 13.74
C LYS A 212 -20.57 2.09 14.52
N LEU A 213 -20.30 2.45 15.76
CA LEU A 213 -19.31 1.78 16.59
C LEU A 213 -19.97 0.71 17.48
N PRO A 214 -19.42 -0.52 17.53
CA PRO A 214 -19.83 -1.51 18.51
C PRO A 214 -19.30 -1.16 19.90
N GLU A 215 -19.90 -1.76 20.94
CA GLU A 215 -19.60 -1.47 22.35
C GLU A 215 -18.11 -1.56 22.69
N TYR A 216 -17.43 -2.64 22.30
CA TYR A 216 -16.00 -2.80 22.55
C TYR A 216 -15.14 -1.69 21.91
N ALA A 217 -15.55 -1.14 20.77
CA ALA A 217 -14.85 -0.02 20.13
C ALA A 217 -15.13 1.32 20.84
N ILE A 218 -16.34 1.46 21.39
CA ILE A 218 -16.73 2.59 22.24
C ILE A 218 -15.91 2.56 23.53
N ASP A 219 -15.71 1.39 24.14
CA ASP A 219 -14.90 1.25 25.35
C ASP A 219 -13.45 1.62 25.10
N ILE A 220 -12.86 1.14 24.00
CA ILE A 220 -11.53 1.57 23.56
C ILE A 220 -11.46 3.09 23.44
N TYR A 221 -12.44 3.72 22.78
CA TYR A 221 -12.51 5.18 22.69
C TYR A 221 -12.58 5.83 24.08
N LYS A 222 -13.48 5.37 24.96
CA LYS A 222 -13.66 5.92 26.31
C LYS A 222 -12.42 5.76 27.19
N THR A 223 -11.65 4.68 27.04
CA THR A 223 -10.40 4.45 27.76
C THR A 223 -9.30 5.44 27.36
N TYR A 224 -9.20 5.77 26.07
CA TYR A 224 -8.09 6.61 25.56
C TYR A 224 -8.47 8.07 25.32
N LYS A 225 -9.75 8.44 25.30
CA LYS A 225 -10.18 9.81 25.03
C LYS A 225 -9.52 10.79 26.00
N SER A 226 -9.07 11.91 25.45
CA SER A 226 -8.60 13.04 26.24
C SER A 226 -9.78 13.88 26.73
N LYS A 227 -9.61 14.65 27.82
CA LYS A 227 -10.58 15.68 28.21
C LYS A 227 -10.66 16.81 27.16
N SER A 228 -9.58 17.05 26.43
CA SER A 228 -9.52 18.12 25.41
C SER A 228 -9.85 17.59 24.02
N SER A 229 -10.75 18.30 23.32
CA SER A 229 -11.13 17.99 21.94
C SER A 229 -10.03 18.31 20.90
N LYS A 230 -8.97 19.02 21.30
CA LYS A 230 -7.85 19.38 20.41
C LYS A 230 -6.76 18.30 20.40
N ILE A 231 -6.80 17.38 21.36
CA ILE A 231 -5.80 16.32 21.51
C ILE A 231 -6.30 15.07 20.78
N PRO A 232 -5.45 14.40 19.99
CA PRO A 232 -5.82 13.13 19.40
C PRO A 232 -6.22 12.09 20.47
N VAL A 233 -7.26 11.30 20.18
CA VAL A 233 -7.75 10.22 21.06
C VAL A 233 -6.63 9.23 21.33
N PHE A 234 -5.92 8.80 20.29
CA PHE A 234 -4.83 7.86 20.42
C PHE A 234 -3.49 8.60 20.46
N LYS A 235 -2.72 8.40 21.54
CA LYS A 235 -1.37 8.96 21.66
C LYS A 235 -0.51 8.54 20.45
N PRO A 236 0.19 9.48 19.78
CA PRO A 236 1.01 9.17 18.62
C PRO A 236 2.05 8.08 18.91
N ILE A 237 2.27 7.22 17.92
CA ILE A 237 3.30 6.18 17.92
C ILE A 237 3.87 6.10 16.51
N SER A 238 5.18 5.83 16.39
CA SER A 238 5.76 5.65 15.06
C SER A 238 5.23 4.36 14.43
N LEU A 239 5.07 4.38 13.10
CA LEU A 239 4.63 3.21 12.35
C LEU A 239 5.56 2.00 12.57
N PHE A 240 6.87 2.25 12.72
CA PHE A 240 7.86 1.22 13.01
C PHE A 240 7.58 0.53 14.35
N ILE A 241 7.43 1.30 15.43
CA ILE A 241 7.17 0.74 16.76
C ILE A 241 5.81 0.05 16.78
N PHE A 242 4.78 0.66 16.19
CA PHE A 242 3.46 0.05 16.10
C PHE A 242 3.52 -1.32 15.43
N ASN A 243 4.13 -1.41 14.24
CA ASN A 243 4.26 -2.69 13.53
C ASN A 243 5.10 -3.70 14.33
N ARG A 244 6.17 -3.28 15.01
CA ARG A 244 6.95 -4.16 15.89
C ARG A 244 6.09 -4.73 17.01
N ASN A 245 5.28 -3.89 17.66
CA ASN A 245 4.36 -4.30 18.71
C ASN A 245 3.29 -5.27 18.17
N LEU A 246 2.78 -5.07 16.94
CA LEU A 246 1.82 -6.00 16.33
C LEU A 246 2.38 -7.40 16.14
N LYS A 247 3.65 -7.51 15.74
CA LYS A 247 4.32 -8.82 15.61
C LYS A 247 4.44 -9.51 16.96
N LEU A 248 4.83 -8.75 18.00
CA LEU A 248 4.90 -9.25 19.38
C LEU A 248 3.51 -9.70 19.88
N ILE A 249 2.45 -8.93 19.61
CA ILE A 249 1.07 -9.30 19.97
C ILE A 249 0.70 -10.62 19.29
N GLY A 250 0.96 -10.75 17.99
CA GLY A 250 0.69 -11.99 17.26
C GLY A 250 1.47 -13.18 17.81
N GLU A 251 2.74 -12.99 18.15
CA GLU A 251 3.57 -14.04 18.74
C GLU A 251 3.05 -14.48 20.11
N LYS A 252 2.72 -13.54 21.00
CA LYS A 252 2.11 -13.84 22.29
C LYS A 252 0.72 -14.48 22.18
N ALA A 253 -0.04 -14.14 21.14
CA ALA A 253 -1.35 -14.71 20.85
C ALA A 253 -1.27 -16.11 20.19
N GLY A 254 -0.06 -16.66 20.00
CA GLY A 254 0.12 -17.96 19.33
C GLY A 254 -0.17 -17.93 17.82
N PHE A 255 -0.21 -16.75 17.18
CA PHE A 255 -0.41 -16.63 15.74
C PHE A 255 0.89 -16.92 14.97
N THR A 256 1.49 -18.06 15.24
CA THR A 256 2.82 -18.48 14.78
C THR A 256 2.76 -19.46 13.60
N ASN A 257 1.55 -19.79 13.14
CA ASN A 257 1.34 -20.69 12.01
C ASN A 257 2.15 -20.23 10.80
N PRO A 258 2.83 -21.16 10.10
CA PRO A 258 3.60 -20.80 8.92
C PRO A 258 2.68 -20.38 7.78
N ILE A 259 3.15 -19.39 7.01
CA ILE A 259 2.42 -18.90 5.84
C ILE A 259 3.27 -19.01 4.59
N ALA A 260 2.63 -19.43 3.50
CA ALA A 260 3.21 -19.36 2.19
C ALA A 260 3.15 -17.92 1.67
N MET A 261 4.29 -17.41 1.17
CA MET A 261 4.32 -16.12 0.48
C MET A 261 5.02 -16.26 -0.86
N THR A 262 4.29 -15.86 -1.89
CA THR A 262 4.74 -15.78 -3.27
C THR A 262 5.16 -14.34 -3.60
N ARG A 263 6.14 -14.22 -4.49
CA ARG A 263 6.48 -12.98 -5.18
C ARG A 263 6.86 -13.29 -6.61
N GLU A 264 6.63 -12.37 -7.52
CA GLU A 264 7.00 -12.56 -8.92
C GLU A 264 8.30 -11.85 -9.26
N ARG A 265 9.12 -12.54 -10.05
CA ARG A 265 10.26 -11.94 -10.75
C ARG A 265 10.14 -12.25 -12.23
N GLN A 266 10.03 -11.22 -13.04
CA GLN A 266 9.84 -11.32 -14.48
C GLN A 266 8.60 -12.17 -14.86
N GLY A 267 7.52 -12.07 -14.07
CA GLY A 267 6.29 -12.86 -14.25
C GLY A 267 6.40 -14.33 -13.85
N LYS A 268 7.52 -14.75 -13.24
CA LYS A 268 7.68 -16.09 -12.68
C LYS A 268 7.50 -16.04 -11.17
N THR A 269 6.57 -16.83 -10.66
CA THR A 269 6.32 -16.98 -9.22
C THR A 269 7.53 -17.59 -8.52
N LYS A 270 8.00 -16.92 -7.48
CA LYS A 270 9.06 -17.38 -6.58
C LYS A 270 8.49 -17.47 -5.17
N MET A 271 8.59 -18.65 -4.59
CA MET A 271 8.34 -18.87 -3.17
C MET A 271 9.46 -18.22 -2.35
N LEU A 272 9.10 -17.47 -1.32
CA LEU A 272 10.09 -16.88 -0.40
C LEU A 272 10.72 -17.90 0.57
N HIS A 273 10.35 -19.19 0.49
CA HIS A 273 10.77 -20.23 1.44
C HIS A 273 12.22 -20.69 1.33
N LYS A 274 12.99 -20.24 0.34
CA LYS A 274 14.13 -21.04 -0.11
C LYS A 274 15.35 -21.10 0.82
N ASN A 275 15.50 -20.33 1.92
CA ASN A 275 16.71 -20.40 2.78
C ASN A 275 16.61 -19.78 4.20
N VAL A 276 15.42 -19.44 4.72
CA VAL A 276 15.29 -18.77 6.04
C VAL A 276 14.08 -19.35 6.77
N LYS A 277 14.17 -19.50 8.11
CA LYS A 277 13.08 -19.84 9.05
C LYS A 277 11.71 -19.56 8.45
N GLN A 278 10.84 -20.57 8.43
CA GLN A 278 9.50 -20.50 7.89
C GLN A 278 8.81 -19.21 8.37
N ILE A 279 8.35 -18.38 7.43
CA ILE A 279 7.71 -17.10 7.74
C ILE A 279 6.41 -17.41 8.48
N ARG A 280 6.26 -16.87 9.69
CA ARG A 280 5.05 -17.04 10.50
C ARG A 280 4.04 -15.94 10.22
N PHE A 281 2.78 -16.20 10.52
CA PHE A 281 1.70 -15.22 10.40
C PHE A 281 2.02 -13.93 11.18
N CYS A 282 2.43 -14.04 12.44
CA CYS A 282 2.80 -12.92 13.30
C CYS A 282 3.89 -12.02 12.69
N ASP A 283 4.85 -12.57 11.94
CA ASP A 283 5.99 -11.83 11.37
C ASP A 283 5.56 -10.82 10.29
N LYS A 284 4.34 -10.98 9.76
CA LYS A 284 3.74 -10.14 8.71
C LYS A 284 2.60 -9.25 9.21
N MET A 285 2.27 -9.32 10.50
CA MET A 285 1.32 -8.38 11.09
C MET A 285 1.84 -6.95 10.97
N SER A 286 0.98 -6.06 10.47
CA SER A 286 1.29 -4.66 10.23
C SER A 286 0.03 -3.80 10.28
N SER A 287 0.20 -2.49 10.38
CA SER A 287 -0.92 -1.55 10.44
C SER A 287 -1.86 -1.64 9.23
N HIS A 288 -1.36 -2.03 8.05
CA HIS A 288 -2.24 -2.20 6.89
C HIS A 288 -3.21 -3.38 7.07
N MET A 289 -2.83 -4.39 7.85
CA MET A 289 -3.67 -5.55 8.12
C MET A 289 -5.00 -5.14 8.78
N MET A 290 -5.01 -4.10 9.62
CA MET A 290 -6.24 -3.55 10.22
C MET A 290 -7.34 -3.32 9.19
N ARG A 291 -7.01 -2.51 8.17
CA ARG A 291 -7.96 -2.15 7.12
C ARG A 291 -8.34 -3.34 6.25
N ARG A 292 -7.41 -4.26 5.99
CA ARG A 292 -7.69 -5.46 5.18
C ARG A 292 -8.65 -6.37 5.91
N THR A 293 -8.37 -6.67 7.18
CA THR A 293 -9.23 -7.44 8.07
C THR A 293 -10.62 -6.83 8.15
N ALA A 294 -10.74 -5.52 8.39
CA ALA A 294 -12.04 -4.85 8.44
C ALA A 294 -12.88 -5.08 7.18
N ILE A 295 -12.28 -4.89 6.01
CA ILE A 295 -12.98 -5.04 4.72
C ILE A 295 -13.35 -6.50 4.47
N THR A 296 -12.42 -7.43 4.66
CA THR A 296 -12.68 -8.86 4.42
C THR A 296 -13.71 -9.40 5.40
N THR A 297 -13.64 -9.03 6.68
CA THR A 297 -14.62 -9.45 7.70
C THR A 297 -16.01 -8.92 7.38
N LEU A 298 -16.16 -7.65 7.00
CA LEU A 298 -17.48 -7.11 6.62
C LEU A 298 -18.06 -7.84 5.40
N LEU A 299 -17.24 -8.16 4.39
CA LEU A 299 -17.68 -8.90 3.20
C LEU A 299 -18.06 -10.35 3.53
N ILE A 300 -17.23 -11.04 4.31
CA ILE A 300 -17.47 -12.43 4.76
C ILE A 300 -18.77 -12.52 5.56
N LEU A 301 -19.06 -11.50 6.38
CA LEU A 301 -20.30 -11.42 7.17
C LEU A 301 -21.50 -10.89 6.36
N GLY A 302 -21.40 -10.81 5.04
CA GLY A 302 -22.52 -10.53 4.14
C GLY A 302 -22.84 -9.06 3.91
N MET A 303 -21.99 -8.11 4.33
CA MET A 303 -22.24 -6.69 4.05
C MET A 303 -22.08 -6.40 2.54
N PRO A 304 -23.06 -5.75 1.90
CA PRO A 304 -22.99 -5.40 0.48
C PRO A 304 -21.73 -4.59 0.11
N GLU A 305 -21.09 -4.96 -1.01
CA GLU A 305 -19.81 -4.37 -1.44
C GLU A 305 -19.82 -2.83 -1.47
N HIS A 306 -20.88 -2.23 -2.01
CA HIS A 306 -20.96 -0.78 -2.17
C HIS A 306 -20.95 -0.05 -0.81
N LEU A 307 -21.52 -0.65 0.24
CA LEU A 307 -21.46 -0.15 1.61
C LEU A 307 -20.04 -0.29 2.18
N VAL A 308 -19.40 -1.45 1.99
CA VAL A 308 -18.02 -1.67 2.44
C VAL A 308 -17.04 -0.73 1.72
N ARG A 309 -17.26 -0.43 0.44
CA ARG A 309 -16.49 0.57 -0.33
C ARG A 309 -16.65 1.97 0.28
N LYS A 310 -17.87 2.35 0.68
CA LYS A 310 -18.16 3.64 1.33
C LYS A 310 -17.49 3.74 2.71
N ILE A 311 -17.61 2.71 3.54
CA ILE A 311 -16.97 2.63 4.87
C ILE A 311 -15.45 2.73 4.73
N SER A 312 -14.88 1.89 3.88
CA SER A 312 -13.44 1.89 3.68
C SER A 312 -12.98 3.15 2.93
N GLY A 313 -13.78 3.80 2.10
CA GLY A 313 -13.35 4.94 1.27
C GLY A 313 -12.49 4.49 0.08
N HIS A 314 -12.89 3.38 -0.55
CA HIS A 314 -12.39 2.99 -1.86
C HIS A 314 -13.26 3.61 -2.96
N SER A 315 -12.64 4.00 -4.08
CA SER A 315 -13.39 4.41 -5.26
C SER A 315 -14.13 3.22 -5.86
N TYR A 316 -15.21 3.49 -6.59
CA TYR A 316 -15.99 2.46 -7.25
C TYR A 316 -15.12 1.60 -8.20
N ALA A 317 -14.30 2.24 -9.04
CA ALA A 317 -13.38 1.58 -9.98
C ALA A 317 -12.06 1.04 -9.35
N SER A 318 -12.03 0.76 -8.04
CA SER A 318 -10.80 0.34 -7.36
C SER A 318 -10.49 -1.14 -7.58
N ASN A 319 -9.52 -1.45 -8.46
CA ASN A 319 -9.01 -2.82 -8.62
C ASN A 319 -8.47 -3.42 -7.32
N SER A 320 -7.90 -2.59 -6.43
CA SER A 320 -7.43 -3.06 -5.13
C SER A 320 -8.55 -3.53 -4.19
N PHE A 321 -9.79 -3.04 -4.39
CA PHE A 321 -10.93 -3.49 -3.60
C PHE A 321 -11.45 -4.85 -4.06
N ASN A 322 -11.51 -5.08 -5.38
CA ASN A 322 -11.99 -6.34 -5.96
C ASN A 322 -11.22 -7.55 -5.42
N ARG A 323 -9.95 -7.37 -5.07
CA ARG A 323 -9.14 -8.41 -4.43
C ARG A 323 -9.69 -8.86 -3.07
N TYR A 324 -10.29 -7.97 -2.28
CA TYR A 324 -10.95 -8.35 -1.03
C TYR A 324 -12.26 -9.12 -1.28
N VAL A 325 -12.96 -8.79 -2.37
CA VAL A 325 -14.17 -9.51 -2.80
C VAL A 325 -13.81 -10.95 -3.17
N HIS A 326 -12.80 -11.15 -4.02
CA HIS A 326 -12.33 -12.50 -4.37
C HIS A 326 -11.86 -13.29 -3.15
N TYR A 327 -11.17 -12.64 -2.21
CA TYR A 327 -10.77 -13.28 -0.95
C TYR A 327 -11.97 -13.72 -0.12
N ALA A 328 -12.97 -12.84 0.04
CA ALA A 328 -14.18 -13.15 0.79
C ALA A 328 -15.00 -14.27 0.13
N GLN A 329 -15.12 -14.28 -1.20
CA GLN A 329 -15.80 -15.35 -1.93
C GLN A 329 -15.15 -16.71 -1.69
N ALA A 330 -13.83 -16.81 -1.83
CA ALA A 330 -13.12 -18.07 -1.58
C ALA A 330 -13.27 -18.56 -0.13
N TYR A 331 -13.41 -17.65 0.83
CA TYR A 331 -13.73 -18.01 2.21
C TYR A 331 -15.16 -18.54 2.36
N ILE A 332 -16.13 -17.87 1.73
CA ILE A 332 -17.54 -18.27 1.73
C ILE A 332 -17.70 -19.65 1.10
N ASP A 333 -17.07 -19.90 -0.05
CA ASP A 333 -17.12 -21.19 -0.76
C ASP A 333 -16.62 -22.33 0.16
N LYS A 334 -15.51 -22.11 0.88
CA LYS A 334 -14.99 -23.08 1.84
C LYS A 334 -15.94 -23.38 3.00
N GLU A 335 -16.68 -22.38 3.50
CA GLU A 335 -17.67 -22.60 4.54
C GLU A 335 -18.91 -23.32 4.00
N ILE A 336 -19.33 -23.03 2.76
CA ILE A 336 -20.41 -23.76 2.07
C ILE A 336 -20.03 -25.24 1.91
N ASP A 337 -18.80 -25.55 1.50
CA ASP A 337 -18.34 -26.95 1.35
C ASP A 337 -18.42 -27.72 2.67
N LYS A 338 -18.14 -27.08 3.81
CA LYS A 338 -18.31 -27.71 5.14
C LYS A 338 -19.76 -27.99 5.46
N VAL A 339 -20.67 -27.08 5.07
CA VAL A 339 -22.11 -27.27 5.24
C VAL A 339 -22.58 -28.44 4.37
N HIS A 340 -22.19 -28.48 3.10
CA HIS A 340 -22.51 -29.58 2.19
C HIS A 340 -21.99 -30.92 2.73
N SER A 341 -20.73 -30.97 3.18
CA SER A 341 -20.13 -32.20 3.75
C SER A 341 -20.92 -32.73 4.95
N LYS A 342 -21.46 -31.86 5.79
CA LYS A 342 -22.31 -32.26 6.94
C LYS A 342 -23.70 -32.73 6.51
N LEU A 343 -24.23 -32.19 5.43
CA LEU A 343 -25.51 -32.62 4.84
C LEU A 343 -25.37 -33.95 4.09
N GLU A 344 -24.19 -34.25 3.54
CA GLU A 344 -23.89 -35.50 2.84
C GLU A 344 -23.56 -36.66 3.78
N ALA A 345 -22.98 -36.37 4.96
CA ALA A 345 -22.57 -37.37 5.95
C ALA A 345 -23.74 -37.95 6.79
N TYR A 346 -24.91 -38.14 6.17
CA TYR A 346 -26.11 -38.70 6.81
C TYR A 346 -25.88 -40.11 7.35
#